data_AF-A0A0G1FR34-F1
#
_entry.id   AF-A0A0G1FR34-F1
#
_cell.length_a   1.000
_cell.length_b   1.000
_cell.length_c   1.000
_cell.angle_alpha   90.00
_cell.angle_beta   90.00
_cell.angle_gamma   90.00
#
_symmetry.space_group_name_H-M   'P 1'
#
loop_
_entity.id
_entity.type
_entity.pdbx_description
1 polymer ?
#
loop_
_entity_poly.entity_id
_entity_poly.type
_entity_poly.pdbx_seq_one_letter_code
_entity_poly.pdbx_strand_id
1 'polypeptide(L)'
;MLILYTTLVLLILLTAYFYIFPLSKRRPILIRDGGFVAYGIVVVIALYPLVEIQFFFIVIMVVVIFLSFFKLWFVYGVTKTMISDALVKATSATRSLVEKLDGDYEIDNNLRVRILNIIGKICIISFKKGGESKKAKLTVVVFKKFIQNYFV
;
A
#
# COMPACT_ATOMS: atom_id res chain seq x y z
N MET A 1 17.55 28.35 7.16
CA MET A 1 16.41 28.84 6.35
C MET A 1 16.45 28.32 4.91
N LEU A 2 17.44 28.66 4.08
CA LEU A 2 17.50 28.22 2.67
C LEU A 2 17.38 26.69 2.50
N ILE A 3 18.16 25.93 3.28
CA ILE A 3 18.17 24.46 3.25
C ILE A 3 16.80 23.86 3.61
N LEU A 4 16.07 24.49 4.54
CA LEU A 4 14.75 24.05 4.96
C LEU A 4 13.71 24.27 3.85
N TYR A 5 13.76 25.44 3.19
CA TYR A 5 12.87 25.71 2.07
C TYR A 5 13.16 24.81 0.87
N THR A 6 14.43 24.54 0.56
CA THR A 6 14.78 23.66 -0.56
C THR A 6 14.39 22.21 -0.29
N THR A 7 14.58 21.68 0.93
CA THR A 7 14.11 20.33 1.27
C THR A 7 12.60 20.21 1.26
N LEU A 8 11.88 21.24 1.71
CA LEU A 8 10.41 21.25 1.72
C LEU A 8 9.83 21.34 0.30
N VAL A 9 10.42 22.17 -0.57
CA VAL A 9 10.05 22.23 -2.00
C VAL A 9 10.33 20.89 -2.69
N LEU A 10 11.48 20.26 -2.43
CA LEU A 10 11.79 18.92 -2.95
C LEU A 10 10.80 17.88 -2.46
N LEU A 11 10.40 17.91 -1.18
CA LEU A 11 9.38 17.01 -0.64
C LEU A 11 8.04 17.20 -1.37
N ILE A 12 7.60 18.45 -1.58
CA ILE A 12 6.36 18.75 -2.31
C ILE A 12 6.44 18.25 -3.75
N LEU A 13 7.57 18.45 -4.43
CA LEU A 13 7.76 17.97 -5.80
C LEU A 13 7.76 16.44 -5.89
N LEU A 14 8.48 15.76 -4.98
CA LEU A 14 8.51 14.30 -4.92
C LEU A 14 7.14 13.73 -4.60
N THR A 15 6.41 14.33 -3.66
CA THR A 15 5.04 13.90 -3.33
C THR A 15 4.10 14.11 -4.49
N ALA A 16 4.17 15.27 -5.13
CA ALA A 16 3.38 15.56 -6.31
C ALA A 16 3.68 14.56 -7.43
N TYR A 17 4.95 14.27 -7.70
CA TYR A 17 5.36 13.39 -8.80
C TYR A 17 5.02 11.92 -8.56
N PHE A 18 5.31 11.38 -7.37
CA PHE A 18 5.11 9.97 -7.07
C PHE A 18 3.69 9.63 -6.63
N TYR A 19 3.00 10.57 -5.99
CA TYR A 19 1.69 10.31 -5.39
C TYR A 19 0.54 11.10 -6.01
N ILE A 20 0.69 12.36 -6.41
CA ILE A 20 -0.45 13.16 -6.92
C ILE A 20 -0.61 12.99 -8.44
N PHE A 21 0.50 13.00 -9.18
CA PHE A 21 0.50 12.93 -10.64
C PHE A 21 -0.07 11.62 -11.20
N PRO A 22 0.24 10.43 -10.63
CA PRO A 22 -0.41 9.21 -11.10
C PRO A 22 -1.92 9.25 -10.87
N LEU A 23 -2.40 9.92 -9.82
CA LEU A 23 -3.83 10.07 -9.53
C LEU A 23 -4.54 10.98 -10.52
N SER A 24 -3.89 12.08 -10.89
CA SER A 24 -4.36 12.94 -11.97
C SER A 24 -4.50 12.16 -13.29
N LYS A 25 -3.57 11.24 -13.56
CA LYS A 25 -3.63 10.29 -14.68
C LYS A 25 -4.53 9.07 -14.45
N ARG A 26 -5.33 9.07 -13.36
CA ARG A 26 -6.20 7.96 -12.92
C ARG A 26 -5.49 6.62 -12.72
N ARG A 27 -4.16 6.60 -12.60
CA ARG A 27 -3.38 5.39 -12.36
C ARG A 27 -3.40 5.04 -10.88
N PRO A 28 -3.75 3.79 -10.52
CA PRO A 28 -3.76 3.37 -9.14
C PRO A 28 -2.33 3.31 -8.60
N ILE A 29 -2.14 3.79 -7.38
CA ILE A 29 -0.84 3.79 -6.71
C ILE A 29 -0.84 2.66 -5.70
N LEU A 30 0.13 1.77 -5.86
CA LEU A 30 0.37 0.67 -4.94
C LEU A 30 1.68 0.93 -4.20
N ILE A 31 1.56 1.29 -2.92
CA ILE A 31 2.71 1.44 -2.04
C ILE A 31 2.85 0.13 -1.26
N ARG A 32 4.00 -0.52 -1.40
CA ARG A 32 4.33 -1.74 -0.69
C ARG A 32 5.40 -1.46 0.35
N ASP A 33 5.25 -2.03 1.54
CA ASP A 33 6.26 -2.21 2.59
C ASP A 33 7.34 -1.09 2.61
N GLY A 34 8.44 -1.27 1.87
CA GLY A 34 9.56 -0.32 1.82
C GLY A 34 9.26 1.06 1.22
N GLY A 35 8.26 1.20 0.34
CA GLY A 35 7.89 2.48 -0.25
C GLY A 35 7.24 3.44 0.75
N PHE A 36 6.40 2.90 1.65
CA PHE A 36 5.74 3.71 2.68
C PHE A 36 6.75 4.12 3.77
N VAL A 37 7.66 3.20 4.12
CA VAL A 37 8.76 3.44 5.06
C VAL A 37 9.74 4.48 4.53
N ALA A 38 10.21 4.33 3.29
CA ALA A 38 11.12 5.28 2.66
C ALA A 38 10.48 6.67 2.55
N TYR A 39 9.21 6.72 2.16
CA TYR A 39 8.47 7.98 2.12
C TYR A 39 8.31 8.60 3.52
N GLY A 40 7.94 7.80 4.52
CA GLY A 40 7.85 8.24 5.91
C GLY A 40 9.17 8.82 6.42
N ILE A 41 10.30 8.14 6.19
CA ILE A 41 11.63 8.62 6.57
C ILE A 41 11.94 9.96 5.88
N VAL A 42 11.63 10.10 4.60
CA VAL A 42 11.86 11.36 3.85
C VAL A 42 11.01 12.49 4.41
N VAL A 43 9.74 12.24 4.76
CA VAL A 43 8.88 13.23 5.42
C VAL A 43 9.44 13.62 6.79
N VAL A 44 9.90 12.64 7.58
CA VAL A 44 10.50 12.87 8.90
C VAL A 44 11.75 13.74 8.77
N ILE A 45 12.67 13.42 7.86
CA ILE A 45 13.89 14.22 7.63
C ILE A 45 13.53 15.65 7.18
N ALA A 46 12.54 15.80 6.30
CA ALA A 46 12.13 17.10 5.79
C ALA A 46 11.44 17.97 6.86
N LEU A 47 10.72 17.35 7.81
CA LEU A 47 10.03 18.04 8.91
C LEU A 47 10.89 18.19 10.18
N TYR A 48 12.04 17.49 10.28
CA TYR A 48 12.98 17.59 11.39
C TYR A 48 13.27 19.02 11.85
N PRO A 49 13.62 19.96 10.95
CA PRO A 49 13.97 21.30 11.38
C PRO A 49 12.75 22.20 11.69
N LEU A 50 11.51 21.72 11.49
CA LEU A 50 10.27 22.46 11.76
C LEU A 50 9.62 22.10 13.09
N VAL A 51 9.94 20.94 13.66
CA VAL A 51 9.28 20.42 14.86
C VAL A 51 10.33 20.32 15.97
N GLU A 52 10.28 21.25 16.94
CA GLU A 52 11.19 21.26 18.10
C GLU A 52 10.95 20.08 19.06
N ILE A 53 9.87 19.32 18.85
CA ILE A 53 9.44 18.24 19.72
C ILE A 53 10.07 16.93 19.24
N GLN A 54 11.21 16.56 19.81
CA GLN A 54 11.90 15.28 19.57
C GLN A 54 10.97 14.06 19.75
N PHE A 55 9.96 14.16 20.62
CA PHE A 55 8.97 13.11 20.84
C PHE A 55 8.13 12.78 19.60
N PHE A 56 7.84 13.78 18.75
CA PHE A 56 7.06 13.57 17.51
C PHE A 56 7.79 12.65 16.52
N PHE A 57 9.11 12.76 16.44
CA PHE A 57 9.97 11.91 15.61
C PHE A 57 9.98 10.46 16.07
N ILE A 58 10.06 10.25 17.38
CA ILE A 58 10.01 8.92 17.99
C ILE A 58 8.67 8.27 17.68
N VAL A 59 7.56 8.99 17.83
CA VAL A 59 6.22 8.47 17.52
C VAL A 59 6.10 8.08 16.05
N ILE A 60 6.54 8.92 15.10
CA ILE A 60 6.48 8.58 13.67
C ILE A 60 7.36 7.36 13.35
N MET A 61 8.59 7.32 13.87
CA MET A 61 9.49 6.17 13.68
C MET A 61 8.86 4.88 14.20
N VAL A 62 8.27 4.89 15.39
CA VAL A 62 7.58 3.73 15.96
C VAL A 62 6.40 3.31 15.09
N VAL A 63 5.59 4.26 14.61
CA VAL A 63 4.46 3.97 13.70
C VAL A 63 4.94 3.37 12.38
N VAL A 64 6.01 3.92 11.78
CA VAL A 64 6.58 3.42 10.52
C VAL A 64 7.15 2.00 10.70
N ILE A 65 7.88 1.76 11.79
CA ILE A 65 8.42 0.43 12.13
C ILE A 65 7.27 -0.55 12.37
N PHE A 66 6.25 -0.16 13.14
CA PHE A 66 5.09 -0.99 13.43
C PHE A 66 4.36 -1.37 12.13
N LEU A 67 4.09 -0.41 11.24
CA LEU A 67 3.46 -0.67 9.94
C LEU A 67 4.30 -1.58 9.03
N SER A 68 5.63 -1.58 9.18
CA SER A 68 6.53 -2.45 8.41
C SER A 68 6.34 -3.94 8.74
N PHE A 69 5.89 -4.28 9.95
CA PHE A 69 5.66 -5.68 10.35
C PHE A 69 4.43 -6.30 9.69
N PHE A 70 3.41 -5.50 9.36
CA PHE A 70 2.11 -6.01 8.91
C PHE A 70 2.02 -6.31 7.40
N LYS A 71 3.10 -6.15 6.65
CA LYS A 71 3.17 -6.39 5.19
C LYS A 71 1.96 -5.80 4.44
N LEU A 72 1.70 -4.52 4.70
CA LEU A 72 0.52 -3.81 4.23
C LEU A 72 0.75 -3.26 2.83
N TRP A 73 -0.24 -3.42 1.97
CA TRP A 73 -0.31 -2.74 0.68
C TRP A 73 -1.28 -1.59 0.81
N PHE A 74 -0.77 -0.39 0.60
CA PHE A 74 -1.60 0.80 0.52
C PHE A 74 -1.97 1.02 -0.95
N VAL A 75 -3.27 0.98 -1.23
CA VAL A 75 -3.81 1.15 -2.57
C VAL A 75 -4.64 2.42 -2.61
N TYR A 76 -4.25 3.33 -3.48
CA TYR A 76 -4.98 4.56 -3.73
C TYR A 76 -5.49 4.57 -5.18
N GLY A 77 -6.74 5.01 -5.37
CA GLY A 77 -7.32 5.32 -6.69
C GLY A 77 -8.30 4.25 -7.20
N VAL A 78 -8.45 3.15 -6.47
CA VAL A 78 -9.40 2.06 -6.76
C VAL A 78 -10.32 1.83 -5.56
N THR A 79 -11.58 1.48 -5.84
CA THR A 79 -12.58 1.17 -4.81
C THR A 79 -12.38 -0.24 -4.26
N LYS A 80 -12.92 -0.51 -3.07
CA LYS A 80 -12.96 -1.86 -2.48
C LYS A 80 -13.53 -2.91 -3.45
N THR A 81 -14.57 -2.54 -4.21
CA THR A 81 -15.22 -3.41 -5.21
C THR A 81 -14.28 -3.77 -6.37
N MET A 82 -13.56 -2.79 -6.92
CA MET A 82 -12.56 -3.04 -7.97
C MET A 82 -11.44 -3.95 -7.47
N ILE A 83 -11.00 -3.77 -6.21
CA ILE A 83 -9.98 -4.62 -5.61
C ILE A 83 -10.50 -6.04 -5.41
N SER A 84 -11.74 -6.24 -4.94
CA SER A 84 -12.32 -7.58 -4.83
C SER A 84 -12.44 -8.26 -6.19
N ASP A 85 -12.87 -7.53 -7.22
CA ASP A 85 -12.99 -8.05 -8.57
C ASP A 85 -11.62 -8.41 -9.16
N ALA A 86 -10.60 -7.59 -8.87
CA ALA A 86 -9.21 -7.88 -9.22
C ALA A 86 -8.73 -9.21 -8.61
N LEU A 87 -9.11 -9.46 -7.35
CA LEU A 87 -8.72 -10.65 -6.62
C LEU A 87 -9.37 -11.90 -7.23
N VAL A 88 -10.66 -11.84 -7.53
CA VAL A 88 -11.41 -12.94 -8.18
C VAL A 88 -10.85 -13.22 -9.58
N LYS A 89 -10.52 -12.19 -10.36
CA LYS A 89 -9.87 -12.36 -11.67
C LYS A 89 -8.49 -13.01 -11.55
N ALA A 90 -7.70 -12.59 -10.55
CA ALA A 90 -6.38 -13.15 -10.32
C ALA A 90 -6.43 -14.62 -9.94
N THR A 91 -7.38 -15.02 -9.11
CA THR A 91 -7.50 -16.40 -8.62
C THR A 91 -8.06 -17.34 -9.68
N SER A 92 -8.98 -16.85 -10.52
CA SER A 92 -9.42 -17.54 -11.74
C SER A 92 -8.25 -17.78 -12.69
N ALA A 93 -7.43 -16.77 -12.93
CA ALA A 93 -6.26 -16.88 -13.81
C ALA A 93 -5.20 -17.87 -13.28
N THR A 94 -5.05 -18.00 -11.97
CA THR A 94 -4.09 -18.94 -11.35
C THR A 94 -4.69 -20.30 -10.98
N ARG A 95 -5.98 -20.53 -11.27
CA ARG A 95 -6.74 -21.73 -10.87
C ARG A 95 -6.58 -22.05 -9.38
N SER A 96 -6.62 -21.01 -8.55
CA SER A 96 -6.52 -21.14 -7.09
C SER A 96 -7.93 -21.16 -6.49
N LEU A 97 -8.14 -21.98 -5.46
CA LEU A 97 -9.37 -21.97 -4.69
C LEU A 97 -9.48 -20.65 -3.92
N VAL A 98 -10.66 -20.04 -3.96
CA VAL A 98 -10.98 -18.84 -3.18
C VAL A 98 -12.21 -19.11 -2.35
N GLU A 99 -12.07 -18.88 -1.06
CA GLU A 99 -13.17 -18.85 -0.12
C GLU A 99 -13.37 -17.41 0.35
N LYS A 100 -14.61 -16.93 0.30
CA LYS A 100 -14.97 -15.60 0.76
C LYS A 100 -15.46 -15.71 2.20
N LEU A 101 -14.71 -15.12 3.12
CA LEU A 101 -15.05 -15.01 4.54
C LEU A 101 -15.67 -13.63 4.80
N ASP A 102 -16.30 -13.43 5.95
CA ASP A 102 -16.90 -12.14 6.31
C ASP A 102 -15.84 -11.02 6.36
N GLY A 103 -15.75 -10.26 5.27
CA GLY A 103 -14.80 -9.16 5.10
C GLY A 103 -13.38 -9.56 4.66
N ASP A 104 -13.06 -10.85 4.61
CA ASP A 104 -11.74 -11.41 4.27
C ASP A 104 -11.86 -12.40 3.10
N TYR A 105 -10.73 -12.72 2.45
CA TYR A 105 -10.64 -13.76 1.42
C TYR A 105 -9.58 -14.77 1.83
N GLU A 106 -9.84 -16.05 1.63
CA GLU A 106 -8.89 -17.12 1.84
C GLU A 106 -8.55 -17.77 0.49
N ILE A 107 -7.26 -17.89 0.20
CA ILE A 107 -6.74 -18.43 -1.06
C ILE A 107 -5.98 -19.70 -0.75
N ASP A 108 -6.40 -20.81 -1.36
CA ASP A 108 -5.72 -22.12 -1.31
C ASP A 108 -5.46 -22.60 0.14
N ASN A 109 -6.34 -22.24 1.08
CA ASN A 109 -6.26 -22.49 2.54
C ASN A 109 -4.93 -22.07 3.20
N ASN A 110 -4.14 -21.24 2.52
CA ASN A 110 -2.76 -20.93 2.90
C ASN A 110 -2.48 -19.43 2.95
N LEU A 111 -3.37 -18.60 2.42
CA LEU A 111 -3.20 -17.16 2.38
C LEU A 111 -4.52 -16.46 2.66
N ARG A 112 -4.57 -15.71 3.76
CA ARG A 112 -5.69 -14.82 4.07
C ARG A 112 -5.38 -13.40 3.60
N VAL A 113 -6.29 -12.84 2.82
CA VAL A 113 -6.25 -11.49 2.27
C VAL A 113 -7.37 -10.68 2.92
N ARG A 114 -7.00 -9.65 3.68
CA ARG A 114 -7.96 -8.71 4.27
C ARG A 114 -7.93 -7.42 3.47
N ILE A 115 -9.11 -6.92 3.10
CA ILE A 115 -9.26 -5.65 2.37
C ILE A 115 -10.06 -4.68 3.25
N LEU A 116 -9.34 -3.71 3.83
CA LEU A 116 -9.91 -2.67 4.66
C LEU A 116 -10.04 -1.39 3.83
N ASN A 117 -11.26 -0.86 3.71
CA ASN A 117 -11.47 0.46 3.12
C ASN A 117 -11.30 1.50 4.23
N ILE A 118 -10.43 2.49 4.02
CA ILE A 118 -10.31 3.61 4.95
C ILE A 118 -11.38 4.64 4.58
N ILE A 119 -11.19 5.33 3.45
CA ILE A 119 -12.05 6.42 2.98
C ILE A 119 -12.05 6.42 1.45
N GLY A 120 -13.23 6.46 0.83
CA GLY A 120 -13.39 6.63 -0.61
C GLY A 120 -12.65 5.58 -1.45
N LYS A 121 -11.61 6.02 -2.18
CA LYS A 121 -10.75 5.19 -3.06
C LYS A 121 -9.42 4.82 -2.41
N ILE A 122 -9.38 4.77 -1.07
CA ILE A 122 -8.18 4.46 -0.28
C ILE A 122 -8.42 3.14 0.45
N CYS A 123 -7.69 2.10 0.06
CA CYS A 123 -7.82 0.77 0.63
C CYS A 123 -6.47 0.26 1.13
N ILE A 124 -6.50 -0.45 2.25
CA ILE A 124 -5.38 -1.21 2.78
C ILE A 124 -5.66 -2.69 2.52
N ILE A 125 -4.67 -3.38 1.95
CA ILE A 125 -4.70 -4.82 1.77
C ILE A 125 -3.62 -5.43 2.65
N SER A 126 -3.99 -6.38 3.50
CA SER A 126 -3.02 -7.14 4.29
C SER A 126 -3.01 -8.61 3.88
N PHE A 127 -1.82 -9.20 3.89
CA PHE A 127 -1.60 -10.59 3.51
C PHE A 127 -1.06 -11.36 4.70
N LYS A 128 -1.88 -12.24 5.27
CA LYS A 128 -1.47 -13.16 6.33
C LYS A 128 -1.23 -14.54 5.73
N LYS A 129 0.01 -15.02 5.78
CA LYS A 129 0.37 -16.37 5.33
C LYS A 129 0.02 -17.37 6.43
N GLY A 130 -0.74 -18.41 6.09
CA GLY A 130 -0.94 -19.60 6.90
C GLY A 130 0.07 -20.70 6.58
N GLY A 131 0.64 -20.71 5.36
CA GLY A 131 1.61 -21.71 4.91
C GLY A 131 2.39 -21.32 3.65
N GLU A 132 3.28 -22.20 3.21
CA GLU A 132 4.10 -22.08 1.99
C GLU A 132 3.35 -22.66 0.76
N SER A 133 2.49 -21.87 0.10
CA SER A 133 1.89 -22.26 -1.20
C SER A 133 2.48 -21.46 -2.36
N LYS A 134 3.03 -22.16 -3.37
CA LYS A 134 3.51 -21.54 -4.63
C LYS A 134 2.36 -20.88 -5.40
N LYS A 135 1.16 -21.48 -5.39
CA LYS A 135 -0.03 -20.94 -6.06
C LYS A 135 -0.52 -19.66 -5.40
N ALA A 136 -0.54 -19.62 -4.07
CA ALA A 136 -0.87 -18.40 -3.33
C ALA A 136 0.12 -17.25 -3.63
N LYS A 137 1.43 -17.55 -3.66
CA LYS A 137 2.47 -16.56 -4.04
C LYS A 137 2.25 -16.03 -5.47
N LEU A 138 1.96 -16.91 -6.43
CA LEU A 138 1.69 -16.52 -7.82
C LEU A 138 0.44 -15.65 -7.93
N THR A 139 -0.62 -16.00 -7.19
CA THR A 139 -1.89 -15.25 -7.17
C THR A 139 -1.69 -13.84 -6.66
N VAL A 140 -0.86 -13.62 -5.63
CA VAL A 140 -0.52 -12.27 -5.15
C VAL A 140 0.20 -11.43 -6.22
N VAL A 141 1.09 -12.05 -7.01
CA VAL A 141 1.81 -11.36 -8.10
C VAL A 141 0.86 -10.99 -9.23
N VAL A 142 -0.02 -11.90 -9.62
CA VAL A 142 -1.04 -11.66 -10.67
C VAL A 142 -2.05 -10.61 -10.20
N PHE A 143 -2.51 -10.70 -8.95
CA PHE A 143 -3.39 -9.74 -8.31
C PHE A 143 -2.80 -8.32 -8.31
N LYS A 144 -1.51 -8.20 -7.97
CA LYS A 144 -0.79 -6.92 -8.09
C LYS A 144 -0.89 -6.34 -9.49
N LYS A 145 -0.64 -7.15 -10.54
CA LYS A 145 -0.72 -6.68 -11.92
C LYS A 145 -2.14 -6.23 -12.30
N PHE A 146 -3.15 -6.96 -11.85
CA PHE A 146 -4.55 -6.55 -12.08
C PHE A 146 -4.86 -5.21 -11.43
N ILE A 147 -4.50 -5.00 -10.16
CA ILE A 147 -4.68 -3.70 -9.48
C ILE A 147 -3.98 -2.58 -10.26
N GLN A 148 -2.73 -2.78 -10.68
CA GLN A 148 -1.96 -1.77 -11.41
C GLN A 148 -2.56 -1.43 -12.79
N ASN A 149 -3.30 -2.37 -13.39
CA ASN A 149 -3.88 -2.22 -14.72
C ASN A 149 -5.36 -1.76 -14.74
N TYR A 150 -5.98 -1.47 -13.59
CA TYR A 150 -7.41 -1.08 -13.54
C TYR A 150 -7.76 0.21 -14.31
N PHE A 151 -6.77 0.95 -14.80
CA PHE A 151 -6.94 2.21 -15.53
C PHE A 151 -5.94 2.39 -16.69
N VAL A 152 -5.59 1.29 -17.38
CA VAL A 152 -5.12 1.41 -18.78
C VAL A 152 -6.35 1.52 -19.67
#